data_AF-A0A349HU05-F1
#
_entry.id   AF-A0A349HU05-F1
#
_cell.length_a   1.000
_cell.length_b   1.000
_cell.length_c   1.000
_cell.angle_alpha   90.00
_cell.angle_beta   90.00
_cell.angle_gamma   90.00
#
_symmetry.space_group_name_H-M   'P 1'
#
loop_
_entity.id
_entity.type
_entity.pdbx_description
1 polymer ?
#
loop_
_entity_poly.entity_id
_entity_poly.type
_entity_poly.pdbx_seq_one_letter_code
_entity_poly.pdbx_strand_id
1 'polypeptide(L)'
;MYIHEDVFEKTLRYLGYNVKRVMNITDVGHLESDADEGEDKMLKGAKRENKTVWEIAQYYTDAFFNDIDRLNIKRPDVVAKATDYIDEYIEFIKVLEEKGYTYFANGNVYFDITKVKDYTKLSGMDLDSLKSATREGVELDVNKKNPHDFVLWFTKSKFENQAMKWDSPWGVGYPGWHIECSVISLCNLG
;
A
#
# COMPACT_ATOMS: atom_id res chain seq x y z
N MET A 1 4.23 16.51 4.26
CA MET A 1 3.45 16.63 3.02
C MET A 1 1.96 16.55 3.36
N TYR A 2 1.47 17.43 4.26
CA TYR A 2 0.04 17.52 4.65
C TYR A 2 -0.48 18.96 4.72
N ILE A 3 0.43 19.92 4.92
CA ILE A 3 0.13 21.36 4.86
C ILE A 3 -0.27 21.80 3.44
N HIS A 4 0.38 21.24 2.42
CA HIS A 4 0.08 21.58 1.03
C HIS A 4 -1.35 21.14 0.65
N GLU A 5 -1.70 19.92 1.04
CA GLU A 5 -3.00 19.30 0.84
C GLU A 5 -4.10 20.07 1.59
N ASP A 6 -3.80 20.53 2.80
CA ASP A 6 -4.70 21.39 3.59
C ASP A 6 -4.96 22.75 2.91
N VAL A 7 -3.91 23.43 2.46
CA VAL A 7 -4.03 24.70 1.73
C VAL A 7 -4.82 24.49 0.44
N PHE A 8 -4.53 23.41 -0.29
CA PHE A 8 -5.23 23.08 -1.52
C PHE A 8 -6.72 22.81 -1.27
N GLU A 9 -7.07 21.97 -0.29
CA GLU A 9 -8.46 21.69 0.09
C GLU A 9 -9.20 22.97 0.49
N LYS A 10 -8.60 23.78 1.38
CA LYS A 10 -9.19 25.04 1.85
C LYS A 10 -9.41 26.00 0.69
N THR A 11 -8.49 26.06 -0.27
CA THR A 11 -8.62 26.90 -1.47
C THR A 11 -9.77 26.44 -2.35
N LEU A 12 -9.91 25.14 -2.63
CA LEU A 12 -11.02 24.61 -3.42
C LEU A 12 -12.37 24.89 -2.76
N ARG A 13 -12.48 24.68 -1.45
CA ARG A 13 -13.71 24.99 -0.70
C ARG A 13 -14.01 26.49 -0.69
N TYR A 14 -13.00 27.34 -0.55
CA TYR A 14 -13.15 28.80 -0.64
C TYR A 14 -13.69 29.23 -2.02
N LEU A 15 -13.27 28.56 -3.10
CA LEU A 15 -13.78 28.79 -4.45
C LEU A 15 -15.18 28.21 -4.70
N GLY A 16 -15.81 27.59 -3.70
CA GLY A 16 -17.17 27.05 -3.78
C GLY A 16 -17.27 25.61 -4.27
N TYR A 17 -16.15 24.89 -4.43
CA TYR A 17 -16.19 23.46 -4.76
C TYR A 17 -16.62 22.60 -3.57
N ASN A 18 -17.44 21.59 -3.85
CA ASN A 18 -17.72 20.53 -2.88
C ASN A 18 -16.57 19.50 -2.91
N VAL A 19 -15.70 19.56 -1.91
CA VAL A 19 -14.55 18.66 -1.80
C VAL A 19 -14.90 17.50 -0.86
N LYS A 20 -14.60 16.27 -1.30
CA LYS A 20 -14.55 15.07 -0.47
C LYS A 20 -13.09 14.60 -0.42
N ARG A 21 -12.44 14.71 0.74
CA ARG A 21 -11.08 14.22 0.94
C ARG A 21 -11.07 12.89 1.68
N VAL A 22 -10.39 11.92 1.09
CA VAL A 22 -10.16 10.58 1.65
C VAL A 22 -8.66 10.44 1.94
N MET A 23 -8.32 9.85 3.07
CA MET A 23 -6.95 9.52 3.46
C MET A 23 -6.91 8.09 3.99
N ASN A 24 -5.97 7.30 3.51
CA ASN A 24 -5.73 5.98 4.09
C ASN A 24 -4.75 6.08 5.28
N ILE A 25 -4.87 5.13 6.20
CA ILE A 25 -3.87 4.80 7.21
C ILE A 25 -3.39 3.39 6.87
N THR A 26 -2.14 3.26 6.44
CA THR A 26 -1.50 1.94 6.25
C THR A 26 -1.10 1.39 7.62
N ASP A 27 -2.02 0.66 8.24
CA ASP A 27 -1.87 0.01 9.55
C ASP A 27 -1.45 -1.47 9.46
N VAL A 28 -1.24 -1.96 8.24
CA VAL A 28 -0.62 -3.26 7.95
C VAL A 28 0.88 -3.08 7.74
N GLY A 29 1.69 -4.00 8.26
CA GLY A 29 3.15 -3.96 8.11
C GLY A 29 3.60 -4.21 6.66
N HIS A 30 4.42 -3.31 6.12
CA HIS A 30 5.00 -3.39 4.77
C HIS A 30 6.52 -3.13 4.79
N LEU A 31 7.20 -3.50 3.69
CA LEU A 31 8.62 -3.20 3.43
C LEU A 31 8.86 -1.69 3.20
N GLU A 32 10.06 -1.20 3.54
CA GLU A 32 10.47 0.21 3.38
C GLU A 32 10.73 0.66 1.93
N SER A 33 10.91 -0.28 1.01
CA SER A 33 11.48 -0.01 -0.31
C SER A 33 11.06 -1.09 -1.31
N ASP A 34 10.99 -0.72 -2.59
CA ASP A 34 10.88 -1.65 -3.73
C ASP A 34 12.08 -2.62 -3.78
N ALA A 35 13.18 -2.26 -3.12
CA ALA A 35 14.22 -3.20 -2.74
C ALA A 35 13.71 -3.98 -1.53
N ASP A 36 13.24 -5.19 -1.80
CA ASP A 36 12.54 -6.13 -0.93
C ASP A 36 13.32 -6.62 0.33
N GLU A 37 14.14 -5.78 0.96
CA GLU A 37 15.01 -6.08 2.10
C GLU A 37 14.65 -5.23 3.31
N GLY A 38 14.50 -5.85 4.49
CA GLY A 38 14.31 -5.14 5.76
C GLY A 38 13.61 -5.96 6.84
N GLU A 39 13.33 -5.33 7.98
CA GLU A 39 12.40 -5.83 9.02
C GLU A 39 11.08 -5.05 8.93
N ASP A 40 9.95 -5.71 9.15
CA ASP A 40 8.64 -5.05 9.25
C ASP A 40 8.68 -3.98 10.37
N LYS A 41 8.47 -2.71 10.00
CA LYS A 41 8.50 -1.57 10.93
C LYS A 41 7.53 -1.72 12.09
N MET A 42 6.36 -2.32 11.84
CA MET A 42 5.33 -2.51 12.85
C MET A 42 5.82 -3.48 13.92
N LEU A 43 6.48 -4.57 13.50
CA LEU A 43 7.10 -5.52 14.42
C LEU A 43 8.30 -4.93 15.17
N LYS A 44 9.12 -4.13 14.48
CA LYS A 44 10.27 -3.44 15.10
C LYS A 44 9.81 -2.42 16.14
N GLY A 45 8.77 -1.64 15.81
CA GLY A 45 8.11 -0.73 16.74
C GLY A 45 7.50 -1.48 17.92
N ALA A 46 6.73 -2.54 17.65
CA ALA A 46 6.07 -3.39 18.65
C ALA A 46 7.04 -3.91 19.69
N LYS A 47 8.16 -4.48 19.25
CA LYS A 47 9.22 -4.99 20.13
C LYS A 47 9.86 -3.87 20.97
N ARG A 48 10.11 -2.69 20.37
CA ARG A 48 10.73 -1.57 21.08
C ARG A 48 9.83 -0.99 22.18
N GLU A 49 8.53 -0.86 21.90
CA GLU A 49 7.56 -0.24 22.81
C GLU A 49 6.85 -1.25 23.73
N ASN A 50 7.18 -2.55 23.63
CA ASN A 50 6.49 -3.65 24.30
C ASN A 50 4.97 -3.64 24.05
N LYS A 51 4.58 -3.46 22.77
CA LYS A 51 3.20 -3.39 22.28
C LYS A 51 2.95 -4.43 21.20
N THR A 52 1.70 -4.77 20.93
CA THR A 52 1.29 -5.53 19.74
C THR A 52 1.35 -4.63 18.49
N VAL A 53 1.38 -5.24 17.29
CA VAL A 53 1.34 -4.48 16.03
C VAL A 53 0.08 -3.62 15.88
N TRP A 54 -1.05 -4.06 16.45
CA TRP A 54 -2.30 -3.31 16.48
C TRP A 54 -2.21 -2.08 17.38
N GLU A 55 -1.61 -2.22 18.56
CA GLU A 55 -1.41 -1.12 19.50
C GLU A 55 -0.38 -0.09 18.98
N ILE A 56 0.64 -0.55 18.25
CA ILE A 56 1.59 0.33 17.54
C ILE A 56 0.86 1.13 16.47
N ALA A 57 0.04 0.48 15.65
CA ALA A 57 -0.72 1.14 14.59
C ALA A 57 -1.61 2.24 15.17
N GLN A 58 -2.38 1.89 16.20
CA GLN A 58 -3.26 2.84 16.85
C GLN A 58 -2.48 3.99 17.52
N TYR A 59 -1.39 3.68 18.22
CA TYR A 59 -0.57 4.70 18.88
C TYR A 59 0.00 5.72 17.89
N TYR A 60 0.57 5.27 16.76
CA TYR A 60 1.10 6.19 15.76
C TYR A 60 0.02 6.91 14.96
N THR A 61 -1.15 6.30 14.78
CA THR A 61 -2.34 6.96 14.21
C THR A 61 -2.79 8.11 15.10
N ASP A 62 -2.90 7.88 16.41
CA ASP A 62 -3.30 8.90 17.37
C ASP A 62 -2.27 10.03 17.46
N ALA A 63 -0.99 9.70 17.49
CA ALA A 63 0.10 10.66 17.47
C ALA A 63 0.06 11.53 16.19
N PHE A 64 -0.15 10.91 15.03
CA PHE A 64 -0.31 11.62 13.76
C PHE A 64 -1.48 12.61 13.81
N PHE A 65 -2.66 12.19 14.25
CA PHE A 65 -3.83 13.07 14.30
C PHE A 65 -3.69 14.18 15.34
N ASN A 66 -3.00 13.93 16.45
CA ASN A 66 -2.65 14.98 17.41
C ASN A 66 -1.75 16.05 16.75
N ASP A 67 -0.77 15.67 15.93
CA ASP A 67 0.05 16.64 15.21
C ASP A 67 -0.72 17.38 14.11
N ILE A 68 -1.62 16.69 13.40
CA ILE A 68 -2.56 17.31 12.43
C ILE A 68 -3.39 18.41 13.10
N ASP A 69 -3.95 18.14 14.27
CA ASP A 69 -4.75 19.11 15.02
C ASP A 69 -3.90 20.30 15.49
N ARG A 70 -2.69 20.04 16.00
CA ARG A 70 -1.76 21.09 16.45
C ARG A 70 -1.31 22.02 15.33
N LEU A 71 -1.22 21.49 14.10
CA LEU A 71 -0.92 22.27 12.91
C LEU A 71 -2.16 22.96 12.30
N ASN A 72 -3.34 22.80 12.91
CA ASN A 72 -4.61 23.33 12.41
C ASN A 72 -4.92 22.90 10.96
N ILE A 73 -4.48 21.68 10.62
CA ILE A 73 -4.79 21.04 9.36
C ILE A 73 -6.19 20.46 9.50
N LYS A 74 -7.07 20.74 8.53
CA LYS A 74 -8.40 20.12 8.50
C LYS A 74 -8.22 18.60 8.45
N ARG A 75 -9.02 17.84 9.20
CA ARG A 75 -9.03 16.38 9.08
C ARG A 75 -9.77 15.95 7.79
N PRO A 76 -9.35 14.84 7.15
CA PRO A 76 -10.05 14.26 6.00
C PRO A 76 -11.52 14.00 6.30
N ASP A 77 -12.37 14.02 5.27
CA ASP A 77 -13.79 13.66 5.40
C ASP A 77 -13.95 12.15 5.63
N VAL A 78 -13.01 11.34 5.12
CA VAL A 78 -12.90 9.90 5.39
C VAL A 78 -11.46 9.56 5.76
N VAL A 79 -11.30 8.84 6.87
CA VAL A 79 -10.05 8.18 7.26
C VAL A 79 -10.28 6.68 7.15
N ALA A 80 -9.57 6.02 6.25
CA ALA A 80 -9.74 4.60 5.92
C ALA A 80 -8.52 3.80 6.38
N LYS A 81 -8.68 2.87 7.33
CA LYS A 81 -7.58 1.96 7.69
C LYS A 81 -7.42 0.90 6.62
N ALA A 82 -6.20 0.52 6.30
CA ALA A 82 -5.96 -0.53 5.31
C ALA A 82 -6.57 -1.87 5.76
N THR A 83 -6.52 -2.17 7.05
CA THR A 83 -7.12 -3.37 7.64
C THR A 83 -8.65 -3.45 7.53
N ASP A 84 -9.33 -2.34 7.26
CA ASP A 84 -10.80 -2.30 7.15
C ASP A 84 -11.31 -2.72 5.75
N TYR A 85 -10.42 -2.89 4.76
CA TYR A 85 -10.77 -3.09 3.33
C TYR A 85 -10.28 -4.43 2.76
N ILE A 86 -10.00 -5.42 3.62
CA ILE A 86 -9.39 -6.69 3.21
C ILE A 86 -10.27 -7.45 2.22
N ASP A 87 -11.57 -7.50 2.45
CA ASP A 87 -12.51 -8.21 1.57
C ASP A 87 -12.56 -7.54 0.20
N GLU A 88 -12.52 -6.21 0.15
CA GLU A 88 -12.47 -5.43 -1.08
C GLU A 88 -11.16 -5.63 -1.84
N TYR A 89 -10.02 -5.76 -1.15
CA TYR A 89 -8.75 -6.10 -1.78
C TYR A 89 -8.81 -7.47 -2.43
N ILE A 90 -9.31 -8.47 -1.71
CA ILE A 90 -9.46 -9.84 -2.21
C ILE A 90 -10.36 -9.83 -3.45
N GLU A 91 -11.49 -9.14 -3.40
CA GLU A 91 -12.41 -9.09 -4.55
C GLU A 91 -11.81 -8.38 -5.75
N PHE A 92 -11.10 -7.27 -5.54
CA PHE A 92 -10.43 -6.57 -6.61
C PHE A 92 -9.32 -7.41 -7.26
N ILE A 93 -8.56 -8.18 -6.48
CA ILE A 93 -7.53 -9.08 -7.01
C ILE A 93 -8.16 -10.20 -7.85
N LYS A 94 -9.30 -10.77 -7.45
CA LYS A 94 -10.03 -11.73 -8.29
C LYS A 94 -10.43 -11.13 -9.63
N VAL A 95 -10.91 -9.89 -9.65
CA VAL A 95 -11.25 -9.18 -10.90
C VAL A 95 -10.01 -9.01 -11.79
N LEU A 96 -8.84 -8.73 -11.21
CA LEU A 96 -7.59 -8.66 -11.96
C LEU A 96 -7.15 -10.02 -12.50
N GLU A 97 -7.33 -11.09 -11.72
CA GLU A 97 -7.11 -12.48 -12.13
C GLU A 97 -7.98 -12.87 -13.33
N GLU A 98 -9.29 -12.64 -13.23
CA GLU A 98 -10.25 -12.93 -14.31
C GLU A 98 -9.89 -12.20 -15.61
N LYS A 99 -9.35 -10.99 -15.49
CA LYS A 99 -8.89 -10.18 -16.63
C LYS A 99 -7.48 -10.55 -17.13
N GLY A 100 -6.77 -11.45 -16.45
CA GLY A 100 -5.44 -11.92 -16.86
C GLY A 100 -4.29 -10.95 -16.57
N TYR A 101 -4.45 -10.05 -15.59
CA TYR A 101 -3.43 -9.09 -15.16
C TYR A 101 -2.52 -9.61 -14.04
N THR A 102 -2.75 -10.82 -13.56
CA THR A 102 -2.00 -11.37 -12.42
C THR A 102 -1.40 -12.73 -12.75
N TYR A 103 -0.49 -13.17 -11.90
CA TYR A 103 -0.04 -14.55 -11.86
C TYR A 103 0.35 -14.96 -10.44
N PHE A 104 0.20 -16.25 -10.15
CA PHE A 104 0.62 -16.82 -8.88
C PHE A 104 2.03 -17.42 -9.01
N ALA A 105 2.93 -17.06 -8.10
CA ALA A 105 4.29 -17.61 -8.04
C ALA A 105 4.79 -17.66 -6.60
N ASN A 106 5.42 -18.78 -6.21
CA ASN A 106 5.98 -19.00 -4.87
C ASN A 106 5.04 -18.63 -3.69
N GLY A 107 3.74 -18.86 -3.84
CA GLY A 107 2.77 -18.53 -2.79
C GLY A 107 2.17 -17.13 -2.89
N ASN A 108 2.67 -16.25 -3.74
CA ASN A 108 2.20 -14.86 -3.80
C ASN A 108 1.46 -14.59 -5.11
N VAL A 109 0.52 -13.66 -5.07
CA VAL A 109 -0.19 -13.14 -6.24
C VAL A 109 0.52 -11.87 -6.70
N TYR A 110 1.03 -11.86 -7.92
CA TYR A 110 1.72 -10.72 -8.52
C TYR A 110 0.85 -10.02 -9.55
N PHE A 111 1.04 -8.72 -9.71
CA PHE A 111 0.53 -7.95 -10.84
C PHE A 111 1.57 -7.97 -11.97
N ASP A 112 1.15 -8.37 -13.18
CA ASP A 112 1.97 -8.40 -14.38
C ASP A 112 1.93 -7.04 -15.08
N ILE A 113 2.95 -6.22 -14.86
CA ILE A 113 2.99 -4.87 -15.43
C ILE A 113 3.05 -4.88 -16.95
N THR A 114 3.51 -5.97 -17.57
CA THR A 114 3.66 -6.08 -19.03
C THR A 114 2.33 -6.18 -19.75
N LYS A 115 1.25 -6.50 -19.02
CA LYS A 115 -0.12 -6.51 -19.54
C LYS A 115 -0.71 -5.11 -19.70
N VAL A 116 -0.08 -4.09 -19.11
CA VAL A 116 -0.53 -2.69 -19.19
C VAL A 116 0.32 -1.95 -20.22
N LYS A 117 -0.29 -1.65 -21.38
CA LYS A 117 0.41 -1.03 -22.52
C LYS A 117 1.15 0.27 -22.16
N ASP A 118 0.52 1.12 -21.35
CA ASP A 118 1.03 2.45 -21.01
C ASP A 118 1.40 2.56 -19.51
N TYR A 119 1.95 1.50 -18.92
CA TYR A 119 2.20 1.41 -17.47
C TYR A 119 2.99 2.60 -16.90
N THR A 120 4.00 3.07 -17.62
CA THR A 120 4.88 4.16 -17.15
C THR A 120 4.39 5.57 -17.47
N LYS A 121 3.16 5.73 -17.98
CA LYS A 121 2.63 7.03 -18.42
C LYS A 121 2.66 8.11 -17.35
N LEU A 122 2.49 7.74 -16.07
CA LEU A 122 2.54 8.69 -14.95
C LEU A 122 3.96 9.13 -14.62
N SER A 123 4.92 8.20 -14.56
CA SER A 123 6.30 8.51 -14.21
C SER A 123 7.10 9.09 -15.37
N GLY A 124 6.67 8.84 -16.61
CA GLY A 124 7.42 9.17 -17.83
C GLY A 124 8.72 8.38 -17.98
N MET A 125 8.96 7.38 -17.11
CA MET A 125 10.17 6.57 -17.15
C MET A 125 10.07 5.50 -18.25
N ASP A 126 11.20 5.19 -18.86
CA ASP A 126 11.29 4.05 -19.76
C ASP A 126 11.47 2.77 -18.94
N LEU A 127 10.71 1.71 -19.24
CA LEU A 127 10.84 0.42 -18.55
C LEU A 127 12.24 -0.18 -18.75
N ASP A 128 12.87 0.08 -19.89
CA ASP A 128 14.25 -0.37 -20.14
C ASP A 128 15.27 0.42 -19.31
N SER A 129 15.00 1.69 -18.99
CA SER A 129 15.83 2.49 -18.08
C SER A 129 15.71 2.02 -16.62
N LEU A 130 14.56 1.50 -16.22
CA LEU A 130 14.32 0.94 -14.89
C LEU A 130 15.13 -0.35 -14.63
N LYS A 131 15.42 -1.14 -15.67
CA LYS A 131 16.32 -2.31 -15.58
C LYS A 131 17.75 -1.96 -15.13
N SER A 132 18.19 -0.75 -15.43
CA SER A 132 19.54 -0.26 -15.07
C SER A 132 19.61 0.37 -13.67
N ALA A 133 18.46 0.65 -13.06
CA ALA A 133 18.34 1.31 -11.76
C ALA A 133 18.22 0.34 -10.56
N THR A 134 18.08 -0.97 -10.81
CA THR A 134 18.32 -1.98 -9.77
C THR A 134 19.77 -1.85 -9.32
N ARG A 135 19.97 -1.24 -8.14
CA ARG A 135 21.28 -1.07 -7.50
C ARG A 135 22.05 -2.38 -7.52
N GLU A 136 23.35 -2.33 -7.82
CA GLU A 136 24.27 -3.44 -7.57
C GLU A 136 24.07 -3.92 -6.13
N GLY A 137 23.62 -5.17 -5.96
CA GLY A 137 23.37 -5.77 -4.65
C GLY A 137 21.92 -6.13 -4.31
N VAL A 138 20.92 -5.73 -5.13
CA VAL A 138 19.53 -6.19 -4.94
C VAL A 138 19.38 -7.58 -5.57
N GLU A 139 19.12 -8.60 -4.75
CA GLU A 139 18.76 -9.93 -5.28
C GLU A 139 17.44 -9.84 -6.04
N LEU A 140 17.48 -10.15 -7.34
CA LEU A 140 16.27 -10.24 -8.16
C LEU A 140 15.40 -11.37 -7.63
N ASP A 141 14.16 -11.06 -7.26
CA ASP A 141 13.16 -12.08 -6.92
C ASP A 141 12.90 -12.96 -8.14
N VAL A 142 13.49 -14.16 -8.13
CA VAL A 142 13.42 -15.15 -9.22
C VAL A 142 11.99 -15.60 -9.55
N ASN A 143 11.03 -15.30 -8.70
CA ASN A 143 9.62 -15.64 -8.91
C ASN A 143 8.89 -14.60 -9.76
N LYS A 144 9.49 -13.42 -9.98
CA LYS A 144 8.90 -12.37 -10.81
C LYS A 144 9.11 -12.66 -12.31
N LYS A 145 8.06 -12.51 -13.12
CA LYS A 145 8.19 -12.61 -14.59
C LYS A 145 8.88 -11.38 -15.16
N ASN A 146 8.61 -10.22 -14.57
CA ASN A 146 9.30 -8.96 -14.81
C ASN A 146 9.85 -8.43 -13.47
N PRO A 147 11.11 -7.95 -13.39
CA PRO A 147 11.68 -7.40 -12.16
C PRO A 147 10.85 -6.33 -11.45
N HIS A 148 10.01 -5.60 -12.21
CA HIS A 148 9.14 -4.54 -11.72
C HIS A 148 7.71 -4.99 -11.40
N ASP A 149 7.41 -6.28 -11.56
CA ASP A 149 6.16 -6.85 -11.04
C ASP A 149 6.16 -6.75 -9.51
N PHE A 150 4.99 -6.46 -8.96
CA PHE A 150 4.80 -6.27 -7.53
C PHE A 150 3.71 -7.19 -7.02
N VAL A 151 3.79 -7.51 -5.72
CA VAL A 151 2.84 -8.43 -5.08
C VAL A 151 1.55 -7.68 -4.76
N LEU A 152 0.42 -8.30 -5.09
CA LEU A 152 -0.92 -7.89 -4.70
C LEU A 152 -1.36 -8.58 -3.39
N TRP A 153 -0.95 -9.85 -3.21
CA TRP A 153 -1.24 -10.62 -2.01
C TRP A 153 -0.08 -11.55 -1.64
N PHE A 154 0.39 -11.45 -0.40
CA PHE A 154 1.45 -12.29 0.15
C PHE A 154 0.85 -13.44 0.96
N THR A 155 1.15 -14.69 0.62
CA THR A 155 0.88 -15.84 1.51
C THR A 155 2.16 -16.41 2.10
N LYS A 156 3.29 -16.23 1.39
CA LYS A 156 4.63 -16.38 1.96
C LYS A 156 5.22 -15.01 2.19
N SER A 157 5.22 -14.62 3.46
CA SER A 157 5.89 -13.40 3.87
C SER A 157 7.41 -13.52 3.66
N LYS A 158 8.04 -12.40 3.33
CA LYS A 158 9.50 -12.25 3.37
C LYS A 158 10.03 -12.16 4.81
N PHE A 159 9.15 -11.97 5.80
CA PHE A 159 9.51 -11.90 7.21
C PHE A 159 9.11 -13.18 7.95
N GLU A 160 9.99 -13.65 8.85
CA GLU A 160 9.72 -14.86 9.67
C GLU A 160 8.45 -14.71 10.55
N ASN A 161 8.09 -13.49 10.96
CA ASN A 161 7.05 -13.24 11.96
C ASN A 161 5.98 -12.21 11.53
N GLN A 162 5.61 -12.18 10.25
CA GLN A 162 4.54 -11.27 9.79
C GLN A 162 3.26 -11.44 10.61
N ALA A 163 2.80 -10.34 11.20
CA ALA A 163 1.54 -10.23 11.91
C ALA A 163 0.45 -9.62 11.01
N MET A 164 -0.81 -9.72 11.46
CA MET A 164 -2.01 -9.32 10.70
C MET A 164 -2.14 -10.09 9.38
N LYS A 165 -2.81 -11.24 9.45
CA LYS A 165 -3.06 -12.11 8.30
C LYS A 165 -4.53 -12.47 8.25
N TRP A 166 -5.03 -12.68 7.04
CA TRP A 166 -6.43 -12.96 6.74
C TRP A 166 -6.55 -14.14 5.78
N ASP A 167 -7.66 -14.86 5.87
CA ASP A 167 -8.01 -15.90 4.92
C ASP A 167 -8.28 -15.31 3.54
N SER A 168 -7.82 -15.99 2.50
CA SER A 168 -8.07 -15.60 1.11
C SER A 168 -8.15 -16.84 0.20
N PRO A 169 -8.65 -16.71 -1.04
CA PRO A 169 -8.64 -17.79 -2.02
C PRO A 169 -7.24 -18.36 -2.34
N TRP A 170 -6.19 -17.58 -2.10
CA TRP A 170 -4.79 -17.99 -2.36
C TRP A 170 -4.11 -18.58 -1.12
N GLY A 171 -4.77 -18.54 0.04
CA GLY A 171 -4.25 -18.95 1.35
C GLY A 171 -4.15 -17.79 2.34
N VAL A 172 -3.83 -18.11 3.59
CA VAL A 172 -3.67 -17.12 4.67
C VAL A 172 -2.55 -16.15 4.33
N GLY A 173 -2.85 -14.85 4.31
CA GLY A 173 -1.93 -13.84 3.81
C GLY A 173 -2.29 -12.41 4.17
N TYR A 174 -1.68 -11.45 3.47
CA TYR A 174 -1.88 -10.01 3.69
C TYR A 174 -1.71 -9.26 2.35
N PRO A 175 -2.33 -8.07 2.21
CA PRO A 175 -2.26 -7.30 0.96
C PRO A 175 -0.85 -6.77 0.70
N GLY A 176 -0.55 -6.54 -0.58
CA GLY A 176 0.58 -5.72 -0.99
C GLY A 176 0.26 -4.23 -0.94
N TRP A 177 1.28 -3.39 -0.76
CA TRP A 177 1.07 -1.96 -0.49
C TRP A 177 0.26 -1.23 -1.58
N HIS A 178 0.55 -1.46 -2.86
CA HIS A 178 -0.06 -0.69 -3.94
C HIS A 178 -1.55 -1.00 -4.16
N ILE A 179 -2.05 -2.17 -3.74
CA ILE A 179 -3.47 -2.50 -3.89
C ILE A 179 -4.34 -1.69 -2.92
N GLU A 180 -3.80 -1.34 -1.75
CA GLU A 180 -4.52 -0.65 -0.68
C GLU A 180 -5.07 0.70 -1.16
N CYS A 181 -4.19 1.60 -1.60
CA CYS A 181 -4.58 2.94 -2.04
C CYS A 181 -5.51 2.89 -3.25
N SER A 182 -5.31 1.93 -4.16
CA SER A 182 -6.12 1.77 -5.37
C SER A 182 -7.57 1.44 -5.01
N VAL A 183 -7.76 0.45 -4.13
CA VAL A 183 -9.09 -0.01 -3.74
C VAL A 183 -9.77 0.96 -2.77
N ILE A 184 -9.05 1.49 -1.77
CA ILE A 184 -9.59 2.52 -0.86
C ILE A 184 -10.10 3.72 -1.65
N SER A 185 -9.33 4.18 -2.65
CA SER A 185 -9.76 5.28 -3.52
C SER A 185 -11.04 4.91 -4.28
N LEU A 186 -11.07 3.74 -4.92
CA LEU A 186 -12.24 3.29 -5.69
C LEU A 186 -13.51 3.21 -4.82
N CYS A 187 -13.42 2.58 -3.65
CA CYS A 187 -14.55 2.41 -2.73
C CYS A 187 -15.11 3.75 -2.22
N ASN A 188 -14.24 4.76 -2.04
CA ASN A 188 -14.65 6.03 -1.43
C ASN A 188 -14.93 7.15 -2.44
N LEU A 189 -14.32 7.11 -3.63
CA LEU A 189 -14.36 8.23 -4.60
C LEU A 189 -15.04 7.86 -5.93
N GLY A 190 -15.19 6.57 -6.24
CA GLY A 190 -15.82 6.11 -7.48
C GLY A 190 -14.84 5.95 -8.63
#